data_AF-X1JGY4-F1
#
_entry.id   AF-X1JGY4-F1
#
_cell.length_a   1.000
_cell.length_b   1.000
_cell.length_c   1.000
_cell.angle_alpha   90.00
_cell.angle_beta   90.00
_cell.angle_gamma   90.00
#
_symmetry.space_group_name_H-M   'P 1'
#
loop_
_entity.id
_entity.type
_entity.pdbx_description
1 polymer ?
#
loop_
_entity_poly.entity_id
_entity_poly.type
_entity_poly.pdbx_seq_one_letter_code
_entity_poly.pdbx_strand_id
1 'polypeptide(L)'
;DTTKTIHNSEPDYTRPLLKVPRRLSDRMYNRMRVLYSESVARATMLELERILTVFWAHKPPKLIEKDKNFDQQERFSQKDIILITYGDLMRDKDSSPLATLAGFCDTYLKGTINTLHILPFFPSSSDKGFSIIDFETVDPHLGSWLDIEDLENRYQLMFDSVINHVS
;
A
#
# COMPACT_ATOMS: atom_id res chain seq x y z
N ASP A 1 10.47 -6.72 -14.01
CA ASP A 1 10.68 -5.36 -13.47
C ASP A 1 9.33 -4.68 -13.15
N THR A 2 8.47 -5.38 -12.40
CA THR A 2 6.99 -5.18 -12.43
C THR A 2 6.36 -4.84 -11.08
N THR A 3 7.13 -4.85 -9.99
CA THR A 3 6.63 -4.70 -8.61
C THR A 3 6.59 -3.26 -8.12
N LYS A 4 7.48 -2.39 -8.60
CA LYS A 4 7.60 -1.00 -8.11
C LYS A 4 6.30 -0.21 -8.23
N THR A 5 5.86 0.37 -7.11
CA THR A 5 4.70 1.25 -6.96
C THR A 5 5.05 2.61 -6.35
N ILE A 6 6.33 2.96 -6.35
CA ILE A 6 6.88 4.22 -5.84
C ILE A 6 6.28 5.42 -6.58
N HIS A 7 5.71 6.36 -5.80
CA HIS A 7 5.24 7.65 -6.28
C HIS A 7 6.38 8.69 -6.23
N ASN A 8 6.24 9.76 -7.01
CA ASN A 8 7.18 10.88 -6.95
C ASN A 8 7.11 11.56 -5.58
N SER A 9 8.26 11.96 -5.03
CA SER A 9 8.31 12.76 -3.81
C SER A 9 7.65 14.13 -3.99
N GLU A 10 7.78 14.70 -5.19
CA GLU A 10 7.21 15.99 -5.55
C GLU A 10 6.02 15.86 -6.52
N PRO A 11 4.99 16.71 -6.38
CA PRO A 11 3.88 16.75 -7.32
C PRO A 11 4.28 17.32 -8.68
N ASP A 12 3.81 16.71 -9.75
CA ASP A 12 3.98 17.20 -11.11
C ASP A 12 2.78 18.05 -11.54
N TYR A 13 2.94 19.36 -11.37
CA TYR A 13 1.95 20.39 -11.73
C TYR A 13 1.83 20.66 -13.22
N THR A 14 2.67 20.05 -14.08
CA THR A 14 2.61 20.26 -15.53
C THR A 14 1.49 19.45 -16.19
N ARG A 15 0.89 18.51 -15.44
CA ARG A 15 -0.08 17.56 -15.95
C ARG A 15 -1.52 18.04 -15.75
N PRO A 16 -2.46 17.62 -16.62
CA PRO A 16 -3.87 17.86 -16.39
C PRO A 16 -4.34 17.23 -15.08
N LEU A 17 -5.26 17.93 -14.41
CA LEU A 17 -5.94 17.41 -13.22
C LEU A 17 -6.65 16.09 -13.52
N LEU A 18 -6.74 15.24 -12.50
CA LEU A 18 -7.46 13.98 -12.59
C LEU A 18 -8.93 14.24 -12.96
N LYS A 19 -9.39 13.61 -14.04
CA LYS A 19 -10.81 13.59 -14.41
C LYS A 19 -11.41 12.25 -14.04
N VAL A 20 -12.11 12.20 -12.91
CA VAL A 20 -12.83 10.99 -12.49
C VAL A 20 -14.03 10.78 -13.42
N PRO A 21 -14.19 9.59 -14.05
CA PRO A 21 -15.34 9.32 -14.89
C PRO A 21 -16.66 9.49 -14.13
N ARG A 22 -17.65 10.16 -14.74
CA ARG A 22 -18.94 10.45 -14.09
C ARG A 22 -19.59 9.21 -13.47
N ARG A 23 -19.60 8.10 -14.20
CA ARG A 23 -20.12 6.80 -13.70
C ARG A 23 -19.45 6.35 -12.39
N LEU A 24 -18.15 6.58 -12.24
CA LEU A 24 -17.41 6.23 -11.03
C LEU A 24 -17.72 7.22 -9.89
N SER A 25 -17.73 8.52 -10.17
CA SER A 25 -18.11 9.55 -9.18
C SER A 25 -19.54 9.33 -8.67
N ASP A 26 -20.51 9.09 -9.56
CA ASP A 26 -21.90 8.76 -9.20
C ASP A 26 -21.98 7.50 -8.33
N ARG A 27 -21.19 6.47 -8.65
CA ARG A 27 -21.12 5.23 -7.86
C ARG A 27 -20.58 5.47 -6.45
N MET A 28 -19.53 6.29 -6.31
CA MET A 28 -18.95 6.64 -4.99
C MET A 28 -19.95 7.46 -4.17
N TYR A 29 -20.55 8.49 -4.78
CA TYR A 29 -21.55 9.34 -4.13
C TYR A 29 -22.77 8.54 -3.65
N ASN A 30 -23.30 7.65 -4.50
CA ASN A 30 -24.44 6.81 -4.14
C ASN A 30 -24.11 5.87 -2.97
N ARG A 31 -22.88 5.36 -2.86
CA ARG A 31 -22.46 4.57 -1.69
C ARG A 31 -22.39 5.40 -0.42
N MET A 32 -21.88 6.63 -0.49
CA MET A 32 -21.85 7.53 0.68
C MET A 32 -23.25 7.86 1.17
N ARG A 33 -24.20 8.09 0.26
CA ARG A 33 -25.60 8.38 0.61
C ARG A 33 -26.35 7.24 1.29
N VAL A 34 -25.84 6.01 1.21
CA VAL A 34 -26.41 4.88 1.98
C VAL A 34 -26.11 5.04 3.47
N LEU A 35 -24.97 5.62 3.83
CA LEU A 35 -24.47 5.69 5.21
C LEU A 35 -24.63 7.09 5.83
N TYR A 36 -24.62 8.13 5.00
CA TYR A 36 -24.57 9.53 5.44
C TYR A 36 -25.70 10.37 4.80
N SER A 37 -26.05 11.48 5.46
CA SER A 37 -26.98 12.46 4.90
C SER A 37 -26.47 13.05 3.59
N GLU A 38 -27.36 13.61 2.78
CA GLU A 38 -26.97 14.18 1.49
C GLU A 38 -25.93 15.30 1.61
N SER A 39 -26.04 16.17 2.63
CA SER A 39 -25.08 17.24 2.87
C SER A 39 -23.69 16.70 3.20
N VAL A 40 -23.62 15.69 4.06
CA VAL A 40 -22.34 15.04 4.43
C VAL A 40 -21.75 14.32 3.23
N ALA A 41 -22.54 13.50 2.51
CA ALA A 41 -22.07 12.79 1.33
C ALA A 41 -21.50 13.74 0.26
N ARG A 42 -22.14 14.90 0.05
CA ARG A 42 -21.66 15.93 -0.88
C ARG A 42 -20.34 16.55 -0.43
N ALA A 43 -20.22 16.91 0.84
CA ALA A 43 -18.98 17.45 1.40
C ALA A 43 -17.83 16.42 1.33
N THR A 44 -18.10 15.16 1.67
CA THR A 44 -17.12 14.08 1.59
C THR A 44 -16.67 13.81 0.16
N MET A 45 -17.57 13.88 -0.83
CA MET A 45 -17.18 13.73 -2.24
C MET A 45 -16.21 14.83 -2.70
N LEU A 46 -16.39 16.07 -2.27
CA LEU A 46 -15.46 17.16 -2.60
C LEU A 46 -14.06 16.87 -2.02
N GLU A 47 -14.00 16.40 -0.79
CA GLU A 47 -12.72 16.08 -0.13
C GLU A 47 -12.06 14.85 -0.75
N LEU A 48 -12.85 13.83 -1.11
CA LEU A 48 -12.34 12.66 -1.82
C LEU A 48 -11.75 13.05 -3.19
N GLU A 49 -12.43 13.89 -3.95
CA GLU A 49 -11.92 14.38 -5.24
C GLU A 49 -10.64 15.21 -5.07
N ARG A 50 -10.54 16.01 -4.00
CA ARG A 50 -9.32 16.74 -3.64
C ARG A 50 -8.16 15.78 -3.37
N ILE A 51 -8.36 14.77 -2.51
CA ILE A 51 -7.33 13.77 -2.17
C ILE A 51 -6.90 13.00 -3.43
N LEU A 52 -7.85 12.53 -4.25
CA LEU A 52 -7.55 11.83 -5.50
C LEU A 52 -6.72 12.69 -6.47
N THR A 53 -7.01 14.00 -6.53
CA THR A 53 -6.27 14.95 -7.37
C THR A 53 -4.84 15.15 -6.88
N VAL A 54 -4.64 15.29 -5.57
CA VAL A 54 -3.30 15.38 -4.97
C VAL A 54 -2.52 14.10 -5.25
N PHE A 55 -3.11 12.94 -4.97
CA PHE A 55 -2.47 11.65 -5.21
C PHE A 55 -2.07 11.44 -6.68
N TRP A 56 -2.94 11.86 -7.61
CA TRP A 56 -2.66 11.85 -9.05
C TRP A 56 -1.42 12.69 -9.42
N ALA A 57 -1.23 13.85 -8.78
CA ALA A 57 -0.09 14.72 -9.05
C ALA A 57 1.26 14.08 -8.69
N HIS A 58 1.30 13.13 -7.75
CA HIS A 58 2.51 12.39 -7.38
C HIS A 58 2.74 11.12 -8.22
N LYS A 59 1.77 10.68 -9.02
CA LYS A 59 1.86 9.39 -9.70
C LYS A 59 2.75 9.47 -10.95
N PRO A 60 3.87 8.73 -11.09
CA PRO A 60 4.72 8.79 -12.29
C PRO A 60 4.05 8.23 -13.56
N PRO A 61 4.47 8.65 -14.77
CA PRO A 61 3.91 8.17 -16.04
C PRO A 61 3.89 6.65 -16.20
N LYS A 62 4.96 5.96 -15.74
CA LYS A 62 5.06 4.49 -15.77
C LYS A 62 3.92 3.81 -15.00
N LEU A 63 3.53 4.36 -13.84
CA LEU A 63 2.40 3.82 -13.05
C LEU A 63 1.05 4.16 -13.67
N ILE A 64 0.91 5.33 -14.29
CA ILE A 64 -0.31 5.68 -15.03
C ILE A 64 -0.55 4.70 -16.18
N GLU A 65 0.51 4.38 -16.94
CA GLU A 65 0.43 3.44 -18.05
C GLU A 65 0.11 2.02 -17.56
N LYS A 66 0.79 1.57 -16.49
CA LYS A 66 0.53 0.27 -15.85
C LYS A 66 -0.95 0.12 -15.45
N ASP A 67 -1.54 1.16 -14.87
CA ASP A 67 -2.91 1.10 -14.36
C ASP A 67 -4.00 1.10 -15.45
N LYS A 68 -3.70 1.56 -16.67
CA LYS A 68 -4.68 1.53 -17.79
C LYS A 68 -5.13 0.12 -18.12
N ASN A 69 -4.25 -0.85 -17.94
CA ASN A 69 -4.47 -2.26 -18.29
C ASN A 69 -4.75 -3.12 -17.05
N PHE A 70 -4.98 -2.51 -15.88
CA PHE A 70 -5.25 -3.24 -14.66
C PHE A 70 -6.67 -3.82 -14.68
N ASP A 71 -6.77 -5.16 -14.73
CA ASP A 71 -8.02 -5.88 -14.51
C ASP A 71 -8.07 -6.38 -13.06
N GLN A 72 -9.13 -5.99 -12.35
CA GLN A 72 -9.36 -6.41 -10.97
C GLN A 72 -9.59 -7.92 -10.85
N GLN A 73 -10.17 -8.56 -11.87
CA GLN A 73 -10.46 -10.00 -11.86
C GLN A 73 -9.19 -10.83 -12.00
N GLU A 74 -8.21 -10.31 -12.74
CA GLU A 74 -6.92 -10.96 -12.99
C GLU A 74 -5.84 -10.52 -11.98
N ARG A 75 -6.24 -9.93 -10.85
CA ARG A 75 -5.28 -9.48 -9.82
C ARG A 75 -4.46 -10.64 -9.26
N PHE A 76 -5.06 -11.82 -9.14
CA PHE A 76 -4.40 -13.04 -8.69
C PHE A 76 -4.68 -14.18 -9.67
N SER A 77 -3.74 -15.09 -9.76
CA SER A 77 -3.77 -16.29 -10.58
C SER A 77 -3.22 -17.48 -9.80
N GLN A 78 -3.34 -18.68 -10.35
CA GLN A 78 -2.72 -19.90 -9.83
C GLN A 78 -1.17 -19.86 -9.78
N LYS A 79 -0.55 -18.83 -10.36
CA LYS A 79 0.90 -18.62 -10.31
C LYS A 79 1.33 -17.85 -9.06
N ASP A 80 0.39 -17.28 -8.31
CA ASP A 80 0.69 -16.47 -7.14
C ASP A 80 0.87 -17.33 -5.90
N ILE A 81 2.05 -17.22 -5.31
CA ILE A 81 2.44 -17.91 -4.09
C ILE A 81 2.85 -16.83 -3.10
N ILE A 82 2.05 -16.71 -2.04
CA ILE A 82 2.13 -15.63 -1.05
C ILE A 82 2.71 -16.19 0.24
N LEU A 83 3.76 -15.55 0.76
CA LEU A 83 4.23 -15.75 2.14
C LEU A 83 3.58 -14.71 3.03
N ILE A 84 2.95 -15.13 4.12
CA ILE A 84 2.42 -14.24 5.18
C ILE A 84 3.30 -14.42 6.41
N THR A 85 3.86 -13.33 6.94
CA THR A 85 4.78 -13.39 8.08
C THR A 85 4.79 -12.11 8.90
N TYR A 86 5.17 -12.22 10.18
CA TYR A 86 5.61 -11.06 10.96
C TYR A 86 7.00 -10.63 10.49
N GLY A 87 7.25 -9.31 10.52
CA GLY A 87 8.53 -8.71 10.12
C GLY A 87 9.70 -9.08 11.04
N ASP A 88 9.43 -9.51 12.28
CA ASP A 88 10.43 -9.87 13.29
C ASP A 88 10.53 -11.35 13.61
N LEU A 89 9.87 -12.22 12.81
CA LEU A 89 9.94 -13.66 12.99
C LEU A 89 11.38 -14.19 12.86
N MET A 90 12.18 -13.54 12.00
CA MET A 90 13.60 -13.81 11.80
C MET A 90 14.39 -12.60 12.30
N ARG A 91 15.47 -12.87 13.05
CA ARG A 91 16.33 -11.83 13.60
C ARG A 91 17.78 -12.19 13.39
N ASP A 92 18.56 -11.20 13.01
CA ASP A 92 20.01 -11.24 12.95
C ASP A 92 20.58 -10.15 13.89
N LYS A 93 21.86 -10.27 14.26
CA LYS A 93 22.50 -9.30 15.16
C LYS A 93 22.95 -8.03 14.45
N ASP A 94 23.28 -8.13 13.16
CA ASP A 94 23.96 -7.07 12.42
C ASP A 94 23.02 -6.36 11.42
N SER A 95 21.78 -6.84 11.27
CA SER A 95 20.78 -6.33 10.32
C SER A 95 19.43 -6.06 10.97
N SER A 96 18.63 -5.18 10.36
CA SER A 96 17.23 -4.98 10.75
C SER A 96 16.43 -6.29 10.57
N PRO A 97 15.35 -6.52 11.34
CA PRO A 97 14.48 -7.68 11.10
C PRO A 97 13.92 -7.76 9.68
N LEU A 98 13.53 -6.63 9.08
CA LEU A 98 13.06 -6.59 7.69
C LEU A 98 14.17 -6.96 6.68
N ALA A 99 15.40 -6.47 6.87
CA ALA A 99 16.54 -6.88 6.04
C ALA A 99 16.89 -8.37 6.23
N THR A 100 16.77 -8.88 7.45
CA THR A 100 16.98 -10.30 7.76
C THR A 100 15.94 -11.17 7.04
N LEU A 101 14.67 -10.77 7.10
CA LEU A 101 13.58 -11.42 6.38
C LEU A 101 13.83 -11.41 4.87
N ALA A 102 14.28 -10.28 4.32
CA ALA A 102 14.65 -10.18 2.92
C ALA A 102 15.74 -11.19 2.54
N GLY A 103 16.83 -11.24 3.30
CA GLY A 103 17.94 -12.17 3.06
C GLY A 103 17.51 -13.64 3.15
N PHE A 104 16.63 -13.98 4.10
CA PHE A 104 16.04 -15.32 4.19
C PHE A 104 15.21 -15.66 2.95
N CYS A 105 14.31 -14.77 2.53
CA CYS A 105 13.47 -15.00 1.35
C CYS A 105 14.31 -15.12 0.08
N ASP A 106 15.35 -14.31 -0.07
CA ASP A 106 16.26 -14.36 -1.22
C ASP A 106 17.11 -15.64 -1.27
N THR A 107 17.48 -16.15 -0.10
CA THR A 107 18.32 -17.36 0.00
C THR A 107 17.51 -18.63 -0.21
N TYR A 108 16.32 -18.71 0.40
CA TYR A 108 15.59 -19.97 0.53
C TYR A 108 14.29 -20.04 -0.28
N LEU A 109 13.67 -18.89 -0.59
CA LEU A 109 12.32 -18.82 -1.18
C LEU A 109 12.29 -18.14 -2.56
N LYS A 110 13.45 -17.70 -3.06
CA LYS A 110 13.57 -17.02 -4.35
C LYS A 110 13.08 -17.90 -5.49
N GLY A 111 12.17 -17.35 -6.30
CA GLY A 111 11.54 -18.05 -7.41
C GLY A 111 10.40 -18.99 -6.99
N THR A 112 10.21 -19.23 -5.68
CA THR A 112 9.09 -19.99 -5.14
C THR A 112 7.93 -19.08 -4.77
N ILE A 113 8.20 -17.99 -4.04
CA ILE A 113 7.19 -16.98 -3.71
C ILE A 113 7.35 -15.76 -4.61
N ASN A 114 6.23 -15.08 -4.90
CA ASN A 114 6.24 -13.83 -5.65
C ASN A 114 5.67 -12.65 -4.86
N THR A 115 4.96 -12.92 -3.77
CA THR A 115 4.29 -11.93 -2.94
C THR A 115 4.64 -12.16 -1.47
N LEU A 116 4.97 -11.07 -0.79
CA LEU A 116 5.24 -11.04 0.64
C LEU A 116 4.19 -10.18 1.33
N HIS A 117 3.35 -10.82 2.16
CA HIS A 117 2.45 -10.15 3.08
C HIS A 117 3.14 -10.00 4.43
N ILE A 118 3.54 -8.77 4.74
CA ILE A 118 4.14 -8.42 6.02
C ILE A 118 3.00 -7.96 6.94
N LEU A 119 2.78 -8.71 8.01
CA LEU A 119 1.86 -8.34 9.09
C LEU A 119 2.28 -7.00 9.71
N PRO A 120 1.38 -6.27 10.41
CA PRO A 120 1.57 -4.85 10.71
C PRO A 120 2.97 -4.51 11.22
N PHE A 121 3.63 -3.59 10.50
CA PHE A 121 5.01 -3.17 10.72
C PHE A 121 5.12 -1.71 11.17
N PHE A 122 3.99 -1.08 11.46
CA PHE A 122 3.91 0.26 12.05
C PHE A 122 4.12 0.17 13.57
N PRO A 123 4.61 1.25 14.23
CA PRO A 123 4.62 1.33 15.68
C PRO A 123 3.24 1.02 16.25
N SER A 124 3.19 0.13 17.25
CA SER A 124 1.94 -0.30 17.88
C SER A 124 2.07 -0.38 19.39
N SER A 125 0.96 -0.18 20.09
CA SER A 125 0.92 -0.27 21.55
C SER A 125 0.66 -1.69 22.06
N SER A 126 -0.02 -2.53 21.26
CA SER A 126 -0.52 -3.84 21.65
C SER A 126 -1.06 -4.64 20.43
N ASP A 127 -1.78 -5.73 20.72
CA ASP A 127 -2.46 -6.60 19.74
C ASP A 127 -1.59 -7.08 18.57
N LYS A 128 -0.34 -7.46 18.89
CA LYS A 128 0.62 -8.00 17.91
C LYS A 128 0.76 -7.14 16.64
N GLY A 129 0.78 -5.82 16.80
CA GLY A 129 0.91 -4.89 15.68
C GLY A 129 -0.39 -4.22 15.22
N PHE A 130 -1.55 -4.71 15.64
CA PHE A 130 -2.84 -4.20 15.14
C PHE A 130 -3.35 -2.96 15.88
N SER A 131 -2.82 -2.64 17.07
CA SER A 131 -3.09 -1.36 17.75
C SER A 131 -2.10 -0.28 17.31
N ILE A 132 -2.25 0.19 16.08
CA ILE A 132 -1.30 1.12 15.42
C ILE A 132 -1.33 2.50 16.08
N ILE A 133 -0.14 3.07 16.31
CA ILE A 133 0.09 4.41 16.88
C ILE A 133 0.37 5.43 15.75
N ASP A 134 1.17 5.04 14.76
CA ASP A 134 1.63 5.93 13.69
C ASP A 134 1.68 5.18 12.35
N PHE A 135 0.89 5.64 11.38
CA PHE A 135 0.83 5.05 10.03
C PHE A 135 1.88 5.62 9.06
N GLU A 136 2.65 6.64 9.47
CA GLU A 136 3.62 7.32 8.61
C GLU A 136 5.06 6.79 8.81
N THR A 137 5.28 5.99 9.85
CA THR A 137 6.61 5.50 10.25
C THR A 137 6.66 3.98 10.29
N VAL A 138 7.70 3.36 9.73
CA VAL A 138 8.00 1.94 9.99
C VAL A 138 8.50 1.79 11.42
N ASP A 139 8.04 0.78 12.16
CA ASP A 139 8.51 0.53 13.54
C ASP A 139 10.05 0.45 13.54
N PRO A 140 10.74 1.35 14.27
CA PRO A 140 12.20 1.38 14.32
C PRO A 140 12.83 0.08 14.82
N HIS A 141 12.07 -0.77 15.54
CA HIS A 141 12.53 -2.10 15.94
C HIS A 141 12.54 -3.11 14.79
N LEU A 142 11.78 -2.85 13.71
CA LEU A 142 11.70 -3.68 12.52
C LEU A 142 12.60 -3.18 11.39
N GLY A 143 12.74 -1.87 11.25
CA GLY A 143 13.57 -1.24 10.21
C GLY A 143 13.06 0.14 9.82
N SER A 144 13.08 0.42 8.53
CA SER A 144 12.75 1.71 7.92
C SER A 144 11.99 1.55 6.61
N TRP A 145 11.48 2.65 6.05
CA TRP A 145 10.91 2.65 4.71
C TRP A 145 11.91 2.17 3.63
N LEU A 146 13.21 2.38 3.82
CA LEU A 146 14.24 1.88 2.90
C LEU A 146 14.26 0.34 2.85
N ASP A 147 14.02 -0.34 3.97
CA ASP A 147 13.94 -1.81 4.01
C ASP A 147 12.69 -2.31 3.26
N ILE A 148 11.56 -1.59 3.39
CA ILE A 148 10.32 -1.89 2.66
C ILE A 148 10.50 -1.67 1.15
N GLU A 149 11.10 -0.55 0.75
CA GLU A 149 11.42 -0.26 -0.66
C GLU A 149 12.39 -1.29 -1.24
N ASP A 150 13.36 -1.75 -0.45
CA ASP A 150 14.29 -2.79 -0.87
C ASP A 150 13.58 -4.13 -1.13
N LEU A 151 12.65 -4.52 -0.26
CA LEU A 151 11.78 -5.68 -0.47
C LEU A 151 10.90 -5.55 -1.72
N GLU A 152 10.37 -4.35 -2.00
CA GLU A 152 9.55 -4.07 -3.18
C GLU A 152 10.31 -4.28 -4.50
N ASN A 153 11.64 -4.15 -4.49
CA ASN A 153 12.47 -4.43 -5.67
C ASN A 153 12.39 -5.91 -6.11
N ARG A 154 11.99 -6.81 -5.21
CA ARG A 154 12.08 -8.28 -5.40
C ARG A 154 10.73 -8.98 -5.31
N TYR A 155 9.81 -8.48 -4.49
CA TYR A 155 8.50 -9.09 -4.23
C TYR A 155 7.35 -8.12 -4.47
N GLN A 156 6.17 -8.64 -4.80
CA GLN A 156 4.93 -7.89 -4.61
C GLN A 156 4.66 -7.77 -3.11
N LEU A 157 4.37 -6.57 -2.62
CA LEU A 157 4.11 -6.36 -1.20
C LEU A 157 2.60 -6.32 -0.93
N MET A 158 2.21 -6.90 0.21
CA MET A 158 0.86 -6.87 0.73
C MET A 158 0.91 -6.51 2.21
N PHE A 159 -0.02 -5.66 2.65
CA PHE A 159 -0.05 -5.17 4.02
C PHE A 159 -1.49 -5.12 4.53
N ASP A 160 -1.62 -5.15 5.85
CA ASP A 160 -2.87 -4.91 6.54
C ASP A 160 -3.24 -3.42 6.55
N SER A 161 -4.49 -3.12 6.22
CA SER A 161 -5.07 -1.77 6.31
C SER A 161 -6.00 -1.70 7.52
N VAL A 162 -5.43 -1.42 8.70
CA VAL A 162 -6.19 -1.34 9.96
C VAL A 162 -6.88 0.02 10.06
N ILE A 163 -8.10 0.12 9.52
CA ILE A 163 -8.88 1.38 9.44
C ILE A 163 -10.07 1.44 10.41
N ASN A 164 -10.31 0.37 11.15
CA ASN A 164 -11.47 0.27 12.05
C ASN A 164 -11.20 0.88 13.44
N HIS A 165 -9.95 0.97 13.86
CA HIS A 165 -9.52 1.52 15.15
C HIS A 165 -8.06 2.01 15.08
N VAL A 166 -7.68 2.87 16.01
CA VAL A 166 -6.32 3.41 16.20
C VAL A 166 -6.03 3.46 17.71
N SER A 167 -4.76 3.30 18.11
CA SER A 167 -4.34 3.32 19.51
C SER A 167 -4.37 4.71 20.14
#